data_AF-A0A3A8NSP3-F1
#
_entry.id   AF-A0A3A8NSP3-F1
#
_cell.length_a   1.000
_cell.length_b   1.000
_cell.length_c   1.000
_cell.angle_alpha   90.00
_cell.angle_beta   90.00
_cell.angle_gamma   90.00
#
_symmetry.space_group_name_H-M   'P 1'
#
loop_
_entity.id
_entity.type
_entity.pdbx_description
1 polymer ?
#
loop_
_entity_poly.entity_id
_entity_poly.type
_entity_poly.pdbx_seq_one_letter_code
_entity_poly.pdbx_strand_id
1 'polypeptide(L)'
;AGPTGVQRRLTQDGFTPDTRSRQAQGLFGGTPTPFQPLPTGTPTGGGPVAPNPTVQVTTTPPGQSATVVSPEVQAAVDEINKYQPASQPIGLASALKDHASGSAEDVAFRRELMTALGPDRVAELMGHVRAMPNDGPELARTLLTAAIESYPVADQGKLVQALGPEMLGAALATGVEAAGSPDTVGREAALAQMQGLARMVGDLSSLPAGSPGQAEVAGALDRLKNDEQFCKAPGVSTAAWLVANSGSDALKSSFANGYLEAFKADPTSLSPVEARAVAWALGSMTPSPTDGLGPILDLPEEQRTGFLEKLGSADAADAPELKSTGLHFQEDVQAGVNDFLEDVASLDPAAFPNPLAAKELRMETFQKVSLAVDSKFFGDNAGTHLALAHMFAADTADLINASANTQHRLADAGGPAMAKFFDHVAFRGEAGRDVVMEALQQYLGTGDKVGIVDRLAEGQGALEFMQNEGNLLARNMGFVLGTLYQGSQSAMESIDSEEARKKAIVDVMGSLVEKAIESSPVGPAYSMIKDGTGGAAAVDDVFNWLGEQFGGTPDASTEGVKNLSGAIIEEAWTPFFGDSALQGADLQRLTAMFGLINTAVAFNDGRTGDPNINIGGAYIK
;
A
#
# COMPACT_ATOMS: atom_id res chain seq x y z
N ALA A 1 -9.76 -3.90 -17.33
CA ALA A 1 -9.12 -3.26 -16.17
C ALA A 1 -10.03 -3.47 -14.98
N GLY A 2 -9.56 -4.19 -13.95
CA GLY A 2 -10.30 -4.41 -12.71
C GLY A 2 -10.16 -3.23 -11.74
N PRO A 3 -10.98 -3.18 -10.67
CA PRO A 3 -10.90 -2.13 -9.67
C PRO A 3 -9.59 -2.17 -8.87
N THR A 4 -9.04 -0.98 -8.56
CA THR A 4 -7.86 -0.79 -7.71
C THR A 4 -8.09 -1.30 -6.27
N GLY A 5 -7.04 -1.53 -5.48
CA GLY A 5 -7.17 -1.98 -4.08
C GLY A 5 -8.07 -1.08 -3.23
N VAL A 6 -7.99 0.24 -3.45
CA VAL A 6 -8.88 1.25 -2.85
C VAL A 6 -10.35 1.06 -3.28
N GLN A 7 -10.59 0.70 -4.55
CA GLN A 7 -11.94 0.43 -5.06
C GLN A 7 -12.50 -0.92 -4.57
N ARG A 8 -11.65 -1.91 -4.29
CA ARG A 8 -12.07 -3.19 -3.70
C ARG A 8 -12.46 -3.06 -2.22
N ARG A 9 -11.79 -2.21 -1.45
CA ARG A 9 -12.16 -1.89 -0.05
C ARG A 9 -13.59 -1.34 0.04
N LEU A 10 -13.98 -0.43 -0.86
CA LEU A 10 -15.34 0.14 -0.93
C LEU A 10 -16.44 -0.90 -1.19
N THR A 11 -16.09 -2.04 -1.82
CA THR A 11 -17.03 -3.15 -2.04
C THR A 11 -17.07 -4.19 -0.92
N GLN A 12 -16.05 -4.24 -0.06
CA GLN A 12 -15.97 -5.20 1.05
C GLN A 12 -16.75 -4.75 2.30
N ASP A 13 -17.01 -3.45 2.46
CA ASP A 13 -17.81 -2.89 3.57
C ASP A 13 -19.35 -3.07 3.42
N GLY A 14 -19.78 -4.09 2.67
CA GLY A 14 -21.17 -4.59 2.75
C GLY A 14 -22.23 -3.80 1.97
N PHE A 15 -21.86 -3.01 0.96
CA PHE A 15 -22.81 -2.43 0.01
C PHE A 15 -22.71 -3.12 -1.36
N THR A 16 -23.63 -4.05 -1.61
CA THR A 16 -23.96 -4.47 -2.99
C THR A 16 -24.73 -3.32 -3.67
N PRO A 17 -24.32 -2.86 -4.86
CA PRO A 17 -25.06 -1.85 -5.59
C PRO A 17 -26.25 -2.50 -6.30
N ASP A 18 -27.30 -2.88 -5.56
CA ASP A 18 -28.59 -3.22 -6.17
C ASP A 18 -29.56 -2.03 -6.02
N THR A 19 -29.61 -1.20 -7.06
CA THR A 19 -30.39 0.04 -7.14
C THR A 19 -31.90 -0.18 -7.37
N ARG A 20 -32.44 -1.36 -7.06
CA ARG A 20 -33.88 -1.65 -7.27
C ARG A 20 -34.53 -2.38 -6.11
N SER A 21 -34.65 -1.72 -4.96
CA SER A 21 -35.88 -1.73 -4.12
C SER A 21 -35.63 -1.07 -2.76
N ARG A 22 -36.05 0.19 -2.62
CA ARG A 22 -36.55 0.77 -1.36
C ARG A 22 -37.23 2.10 -1.66
N GLN A 23 -38.46 2.00 -2.16
CA GLN A 23 -39.47 3.03 -1.94
C GLN A 23 -39.77 3.11 -0.43
N ALA A 24 -39.83 4.35 0.05
CA ALA A 24 -40.64 4.84 1.16
C ALA A 24 -40.71 4.01 2.45
N GLN A 25 -40.11 4.54 3.52
CA GLN A 25 -40.79 4.67 4.81
C GLN A 25 -40.10 5.75 5.64
N GLY A 26 -40.76 6.90 5.76
CA GLY A 26 -40.33 8.01 6.61
C GLY A 26 -40.69 7.78 8.07
N LEU A 27 -39.93 8.43 8.95
CA LEU A 27 -40.28 8.67 10.35
C LEU A 27 -39.73 10.05 10.74
N PHE A 28 -40.60 11.06 10.59
CA PHE A 28 -40.43 12.39 11.16
C PHE A 28 -40.56 12.35 12.69
N GLY A 29 -39.80 13.18 13.39
CA GLY A 29 -40.07 13.53 14.78
C GLY A 29 -38.99 14.42 15.42
N GLY A 30 -39.10 15.74 15.26
CA GLY A 30 -38.31 16.70 16.03
C GLY A 30 -38.29 18.12 15.44
N THR A 31 -39.17 19.00 15.92
CA THR A 31 -39.25 20.43 15.58
C THR A 31 -38.05 21.24 16.10
N PRO A 32 -37.47 22.18 15.34
CA PRO A 32 -36.54 23.16 15.88
C PRO A 32 -37.26 24.45 16.35
N THR A 33 -36.94 24.90 17.56
CA THR A 33 -37.31 26.21 18.12
C THR A 33 -36.48 27.36 17.50
N PRO A 34 -37.07 28.51 17.15
CA PRO A 34 -36.34 29.64 16.57
C PRO A 34 -35.74 30.57 17.65
N PHE A 35 -34.49 31.00 17.46
CA PHE A 35 -33.85 32.07 18.23
C PHE A 35 -34.34 33.46 17.78
N GLN A 36 -34.70 34.32 18.74
CA GLN A 36 -35.11 35.72 18.54
C GLN A 36 -33.90 36.67 18.42
N PRO A 37 -33.94 37.71 17.56
CA PRO A 37 -32.99 38.82 17.60
C PRO A 37 -33.40 39.91 18.61
N LEU A 38 -32.41 40.47 19.33
CA LEU A 38 -32.57 41.64 20.21
C LEU A 38 -32.59 42.97 19.40
N PRO A 39 -33.23 44.05 19.92
CA PRO A 39 -33.71 45.18 19.13
C PRO A 39 -32.68 46.30 18.92
N THR A 40 -32.64 46.85 17.71
CA THR A 40 -31.93 48.08 17.35
C THR A 40 -32.70 49.33 17.78
N GLY A 41 -32.09 50.17 18.62
CA GLY A 41 -32.55 51.51 18.93
C GLY A 41 -32.07 52.54 17.90
N THR A 42 -32.99 53.36 17.39
CA THR A 42 -32.74 54.59 16.62
C THR A 42 -32.18 55.73 17.49
N PRO A 43 -31.51 56.71 16.86
CA PRO A 43 -32.13 58.05 16.87
C PRO A 43 -32.11 58.77 15.50
N THR A 44 -33.18 59.52 15.29
CA THR A 44 -33.51 60.46 14.22
C THR A 44 -32.75 61.79 14.31
N GLY A 45 -32.43 62.42 13.16
CA GLY A 45 -32.40 63.89 13.07
C GLY A 45 -31.51 64.54 12.00
N GLY A 46 -32.09 64.88 10.83
CA GLY A 46 -32.09 66.24 10.27
C GLY A 46 -31.02 66.71 9.26
N GLY A 47 -31.46 66.98 8.02
CA GLY A 47 -31.06 68.18 7.25
C GLY A 47 -30.37 67.95 5.87
N PRO A 48 -30.77 68.66 4.79
CA PRO A 48 -30.49 68.27 3.40
C PRO A 48 -29.26 68.97 2.79
N VAL A 49 -28.51 68.28 1.93
CA VAL A 49 -27.56 68.90 0.99
C VAL A 49 -27.72 68.26 -0.41
N ALA A 50 -27.72 69.14 -1.40
CA ALA A 50 -28.04 68.93 -2.82
C ALA A 50 -27.13 67.92 -3.57
N PRO A 51 -27.56 67.42 -4.75
CA PRO A 51 -26.97 66.23 -5.38
C PRO A 51 -25.81 66.57 -6.33
N ASN A 52 -24.82 65.68 -6.41
CA ASN A 52 -24.01 65.39 -7.61
C ASN A 52 -22.97 64.29 -7.33
N PRO A 53 -22.45 63.57 -8.36
CA PRO A 53 -23.09 63.08 -9.56
C PRO A 53 -23.12 61.53 -9.56
N THR A 54 -24.13 60.96 -10.22
CA THR A 54 -24.24 59.54 -10.49
C THR A 54 -23.02 59.09 -11.31
N VAL A 55 -22.18 58.22 -10.74
CA VAL A 55 -21.23 57.43 -11.53
C VAL A 55 -22.08 56.53 -12.42
N GLN A 56 -22.02 56.77 -13.73
CA GLN A 56 -22.62 55.88 -14.72
C GLN A 56 -21.99 54.50 -14.56
N VAL A 57 -22.83 53.55 -14.14
CA VAL A 57 -22.59 52.12 -14.30
C VAL A 57 -22.33 51.91 -15.80
N THR A 58 -21.10 51.55 -16.13
CA THR A 58 -20.73 51.20 -17.50
C THR A 58 -21.49 49.94 -17.84
N THR A 59 -22.44 50.08 -18.76
CA THR A 59 -23.21 48.99 -19.30
C THR A 59 -22.28 48.02 -20.03
N THR A 60 -22.52 46.74 -19.76
CA THR A 60 -21.93 45.55 -20.34
C THR A 60 -21.70 45.68 -21.86
N PRO A 61 -20.60 45.13 -22.42
CA PRO A 61 -20.45 45.02 -23.87
C PRO A 61 -21.59 44.17 -24.46
N PRO A 62 -22.11 44.49 -25.65
CA PRO A 62 -23.22 43.76 -26.23
C PRO A 62 -22.74 42.40 -26.76
N GLY A 63 -23.26 41.31 -26.17
CA GLY A 63 -23.02 39.95 -26.68
C GLY A 63 -23.18 38.79 -25.69
N GLN A 64 -23.33 39.03 -24.38
CA GLN A 64 -23.65 37.97 -23.43
C GLN A 64 -25.14 37.95 -23.13
N SER A 65 -25.82 36.90 -23.58
CA SER A 65 -27.15 36.52 -23.09
C SER A 65 -27.10 36.52 -21.56
N ALA A 66 -27.96 37.29 -20.89
CA ALA A 66 -28.09 37.22 -19.45
C ALA A 66 -28.49 35.79 -19.08
N THR A 67 -27.57 35.04 -18.47
CA THR A 67 -27.86 33.71 -17.93
C THR A 67 -28.96 33.89 -16.91
N VAL A 68 -30.15 33.34 -17.18
CA VAL A 68 -31.25 33.37 -16.21
C VAL A 68 -30.85 32.47 -15.06
N VAL A 69 -30.40 33.07 -13.97
CA VAL A 69 -30.11 32.39 -12.70
C VAL A 69 -31.39 32.13 -11.92
N SER A 70 -31.44 31.00 -11.22
CA SER A 70 -32.53 30.64 -10.33
C SER A 70 -32.68 31.67 -9.20
N PRO A 71 -33.91 31.87 -8.67
CA PRO A 71 -34.14 32.83 -7.58
C PRO A 71 -33.30 32.55 -6.34
N GLU A 72 -33.01 31.28 -6.07
CA GLU A 72 -32.19 30.83 -4.95
C GLU A 72 -30.72 31.24 -5.14
N VAL A 73 -30.16 31.00 -6.33
CA VAL A 73 -28.79 31.45 -6.66
C VAL A 73 -28.69 32.97 -6.66
N GLN A 74 -29.67 33.68 -7.19
CA GLN A 74 -29.67 35.15 -7.15
C GLN A 74 -29.71 35.66 -5.70
N ALA A 75 -30.51 35.03 -4.83
CA ALA A 75 -30.54 35.39 -3.40
C ALA A 75 -29.19 35.12 -2.72
N ALA A 76 -28.52 34.01 -3.04
CA ALA A 76 -27.19 33.72 -2.53
C ALA A 76 -26.15 34.74 -3.01
N VAL A 77 -26.17 35.11 -4.30
CA VAL A 77 -25.29 36.17 -4.85
C VAL A 77 -25.55 37.52 -4.15
N ASP A 78 -26.82 37.88 -3.94
CA ASP A 78 -27.20 39.09 -3.23
C ASP A 78 -26.73 39.07 -1.77
N GLU A 79 -26.81 37.92 -1.09
CA GLU A 79 -26.32 37.74 0.27
C GLU A 79 -24.79 37.87 0.34
N ILE A 80 -24.06 37.22 -0.56
CA ILE A 80 -22.60 37.34 -0.67
C ILE A 80 -22.20 38.81 -0.85
N ASN A 81 -22.92 39.56 -1.67
CA ASN A 81 -22.64 40.97 -1.94
C ASN A 81 -22.91 41.91 -0.75
N LYS A 82 -23.62 41.46 0.30
CA LYS A 82 -23.78 42.22 1.55
C LYS A 82 -22.52 42.23 2.39
N TYR A 83 -21.64 41.25 2.23
CA TYR A 83 -20.36 41.21 2.93
C TYR A 83 -19.41 42.28 2.36
N GLN A 84 -18.56 42.82 3.25
CA GLN A 84 -17.41 43.62 2.79
C GLN A 84 -16.53 42.78 1.85
N PRO A 85 -15.88 43.37 0.83
CA PRO A 85 -15.12 42.61 -0.18
C PRO A 85 -14.17 41.56 0.41
N ALA A 86 -13.43 41.92 1.46
CA ALA A 86 -12.52 41.00 2.14
C ALA A 86 -13.22 39.79 2.79
N SER A 87 -14.48 39.91 3.21
CA SER A 87 -15.27 38.85 3.86
C SER A 87 -16.21 38.12 2.91
N GLN A 88 -16.33 38.55 1.66
CA GLN A 88 -17.14 37.84 0.65
C GLN A 88 -16.76 36.38 0.43
N PRO A 89 -15.48 35.95 0.53
CA PRO A 89 -15.14 34.53 0.44
C PRO A 89 -15.80 33.68 1.53
N ILE A 90 -16.02 34.25 2.73
CA ILE A 90 -16.70 33.55 3.84
C ILE A 90 -18.17 33.34 3.49
N GLY A 91 -18.84 34.38 2.96
CA GLY A 91 -20.22 34.28 2.50
C GLY A 91 -20.40 33.24 1.39
N LEU A 92 -19.50 33.23 0.41
CA LEU A 92 -19.52 32.23 -0.67
C LEU A 92 -19.28 30.81 -0.15
N ALA A 93 -18.28 30.61 0.71
CA ALA A 93 -18.02 29.30 1.29
C ALA A 93 -19.18 28.82 2.17
N SER A 94 -19.85 29.72 2.90
CA SER A 94 -21.05 29.37 3.68
C SER A 94 -22.17 28.87 2.77
N ALA A 95 -22.49 29.61 1.71
CA ALA A 95 -23.52 29.21 0.75
C ALA A 95 -23.21 27.84 0.09
N LEU A 96 -21.94 27.57 -0.21
CA LEU A 96 -21.52 26.27 -0.74
C LEU A 96 -21.61 25.14 0.31
N LYS A 97 -21.34 25.43 1.58
CA LYS A 97 -21.43 24.45 2.68
C LYS A 97 -22.87 24.12 3.05
N ASP A 98 -23.78 25.09 2.96
CA ASP A 98 -25.21 24.87 3.18
C ASP A 98 -25.79 23.89 2.14
N HIS A 99 -25.14 23.80 0.97
CA HIS A 99 -25.42 22.85 -0.09
C HIS A 99 -24.26 21.85 -0.28
N ALA A 100 -23.71 21.26 0.81
CA ALA A 100 -22.56 20.35 0.73
C ALA A 100 -22.92 18.90 0.34
N SER A 101 -24.21 18.52 0.25
CA SER A 101 -24.57 17.13 -0.01
C SER A 101 -24.28 16.72 -1.47
N GLY A 102 -24.19 15.40 -1.69
CA GLY A 102 -24.07 14.82 -3.03
C GLY A 102 -25.39 14.73 -3.80
N SER A 103 -26.46 15.36 -3.31
CA SER A 103 -27.75 15.37 -4.00
C SER A 103 -27.65 16.11 -5.34
N ALA A 104 -28.46 15.70 -6.33
CA ALA A 104 -28.45 16.35 -7.64
C ALA A 104 -28.85 17.83 -7.55
N GLU A 105 -29.70 18.18 -6.59
CA GLU A 105 -30.15 19.56 -6.32
C GLU A 105 -29.00 20.42 -5.80
N ASP A 106 -28.27 19.95 -4.78
CA ASP A 106 -27.13 20.69 -4.23
C ASP A 106 -25.99 20.83 -5.24
N VAL A 107 -25.69 19.78 -6.01
CA VAL A 107 -24.70 19.84 -7.09
C VAL A 107 -25.12 20.86 -8.16
N ALA A 108 -26.40 20.91 -8.53
CA ALA A 108 -26.91 21.87 -9.50
C ALA A 108 -26.81 23.31 -8.98
N PHE A 109 -27.19 23.53 -7.70
CA PHE A 109 -27.07 24.82 -7.05
C PHE A 109 -25.62 25.32 -7.02
N ARG A 110 -24.67 24.49 -6.56
CA ARG A 110 -23.25 24.88 -6.51
C ARG A 110 -22.71 25.26 -7.89
N ARG A 111 -23.03 24.47 -8.93
CA ARG A 111 -22.62 24.75 -10.32
C ARG A 111 -23.21 26.06 -10.83
N GLU A 112 -24.49 26.28 -10.60
CA GLU A 112 -25.18 27.49 -11.03
C GLU A 112 -24.63 28.73 -10.30
N LEU A 113 -24.42 28.65 -8.99
CA LEU A 113 -23.84 29.73 -8.18
C LEU A 113 -22.42 30.10 -8.64
N MET A 114 -21.55 29.10 -8.83
CA MET A 114 -20.20 29.34 -9.33
C MET A 114 -20.24 29.96 -10.73
N THR A 115 -21.06 29.42 -11.63
CA THR A 115 -21.23 29.98 -12.99
C THR A 115 -21.76 31.40 -12.98
N ALA A 116 -22.68 31.73 -12.07
CA ALA A 116 -23.26 33.07 -11.92
C ALA A 116 -22.22 34.12 -11.49
N LEU A 117 -21.30 33.75 -10.58
CA LEU A 117 -20.20 34.61 -10.18
C LEU A 117 -19.13 34.72 -11.27
N GLY A 118 -18.85 33.61 -11.96
CA GLY A 118 -17.84 33.51 -13.01
C GLY A 118 -16.41 33.36 -12.45
N PRO A 119 -15.51 32.75 -13.24
CA PRO A 119 -14.18 32.36 -12.75
C PRO A 119 -13.31 33.55 -12.35
N ASP A 120 -13.39 34.68 -13.06
CA ASP A 120 -12.56 35.85 -12.77
C ASP A 120 -12.96 36.51 -11.43
N ARG A 121 -14.26 36.57 -11.12
CA ARG A 121 -14.74 37.08 -9.83
C ARG A 121 -14.35 36.14 -8.69
N VAL A 122 -14.48 34.84 -8.89
CA VAL A 122 -14.06 33.88 -7.87
C VAL A 122 -12.53 33.93 -7.68
N ALA A 123 -11.74 34.13 -8.73
CA ALA A 123 -10.30 34.34 -8.60
C ALA A 123 -9.96 35.59 -7.76
N GLU A 124 -10.66 36.71 -7.94
CA GLU A 124 -10.51 37.89 -7.08
C GLU A 124 -10.78 37.56 -5.60
N LEU A 125 -11.85 36.79 -5.33
CA LEU A 125 -12.16 36.31 -3.98
C LEU A 125 -11.07 35.39 -3.43
N MET A 126 -10.49 34.50 -4.24
CA MET A 126 -9.35 33.65 -3.85
C MET A 126 -8.12 34.49 -3.46
N GLY A 127 -7.92 35.65 -4.09
CA GLY A 127 -6.89 36.62 -3.69
C GLY A 127 -7.10 37.18 -2.28
N HIS A 128 -8.35 37.33 -1.83
CA HIS A 128 -8.67 37.69 -0.44
C HIS A 128 -8.47 36.52 0.52
N VAL A 129 -8.81 35.29 0.11
CA VAL A 129 -8.56 34.06 0.91
C VAL A 129 -7.08 33.90 1.22
N ARG A 130 -6.20 34.18 0.25
CA ARG A 130 -4.74 34.17 0.44
C ARG A 130 -4.27 35.04 1.62
N ALA A 131 -4.98 36.12 1.92
CA ALA A 131 -4.65 37.04 3.00
C ALA A 131 -5.20 36.61 4.38
N MET A 132 -5.80 35.41 4.49
CA MET A 132 -6.40 34.87 5.72
C MET A 132 -5.64 33.64 6.23
N PRO A 133 -4.65 33.77 7.14
CA PRO A 133 -3.79 32.65 7.53
C PRO A 133 -4.53 31.50 8.22
N ASN A 134 -5.54 31.80 9.05
CA ASN A 134 -6.21 30.79 9.89
C ASN A 134 -7.41 30.15 9.17
N ASP A 135 -8.34 30.96 8.65
CA ASP A 135 -9.57 30.47 8.01
C ASP A 135 -9.36 30.17 6.52
N GLY A 136 -8.30 30.70 5.91
CA GLY A 136 -8.03 30.62 4.48
C GLY A 136 -7.93 29.20 3.93
N PRO A 137 -7.21 28.25 4.57
CA PRO A 137 -7.08 26.88 4.08
C PRO A 137 -8.43 26.16 3.90
N GLU A 138 -9.37 26.32 4.82
CA GLU A 138 -10.69 25.68 4.73
C GLU A 138 -11.58 26.34 3.68
N LEU A 139 -11.56 27.67 3.60
CA LEU A 139 -12.25 28.44 2.57
C LEU A 139 -11.72 28.05 1.18
N ALA A 140 -10.40 27.99 1.01
CA ALA A 140 -9.75 27.60 -0.23
C ALA A 140 -10.18 26.21 -0.69
N ARG A 141 -10.16 25.19 0.20
CA ARG A 141 -10.64 23.84 -0.13
C ARG A 141 -12.08 23.85 -0.61
N THR A 142 -12.97 24.55 0.11
CA THR A 142 -14.40 24.62 -0.23
C THR A 142 -14.60 25.22 -1.63
N LEU A 143 -13.95 26.35 -1.90
CA LEU A 143 -14.05 27.07 -3.17
C LEU A 143 -13.44 26.29 -4.34
N LEU A 144 -12.26 25.69 -4.15
CA LEU A 144 -11.61 24.87 -5.16
C LEU A 144 -12.41 23.60 -5.47
N THR A 145 -13.06 23.00 -4.48
CA THR A 145 -13.95 21.84 -4.68
C THR A 145 -15.13 22.20 -5.56
N ALA A 146 -15.80 23.33 -5.27
CA ALA A 146 -16.89 23.81 -6.11
C ALA A 146 -16.41 24.19 -7.51
N ALA A 147 -15.18 24.70 -7.65
CA ALA A 147 -14.59 25.04 -8.95
C ALA A 147 -14.36 23.80 -9.82
N ILE A 148 -13.93 22.67 -9.24
CA ILE A 148 -13.77 21.40 -9.96
C ILE A 148 -15.08 20.96 -10.61
N GLU A 149 -16.22 21.17 -9.93
CA GLU A 149 -17.54 20.78 -10.44
C GLU A 149 -18.08 21.72 -11.52
N SER A 150 -17.56 22.95 -11.59
CA SER A 150 -18.22 24.08 -12.26
C SER A 150 -17.41 24.71 -13.40
N TYR A 151 -16.09 24.60 -13.35
CA TYR A 151 -15.20 25.29 -14.29
C TYR A 151 -14.33 24.32 -15.10
N PRO A 152 -13.97 24.67 -16.34
CA PRO A 152 -12.93 23.96 -17.07
C PRO A 152 -11.55 24.17 -16.40
N VAL A 153 -10.61 23.25 -16.65
CA VAL A 153 -9.27 23.24 -16.03
C VAL A 153 -8.54 24.59 -16.15
N ALA A 154 -8.62 25.26 -17.30
CA ALA A 154 -7.96 26.56 -17.50
C ALA A 154 -8.49 27.66 -16.56
N ASP A 155 -9.79 27.63 -16.25
CA ASP A 155 -10.41 28.58 -15.32
C ASP A 155 -10.15 28.19 -13.86
N GLN A 156 -10.11 26.89 -13.53
CA GLN A 156 -9.62 26.41 -12.24
C GLN A 156 -8.19 26.93 -11.97
N GLY A 157 -7.34 26.94 -13.00
CA GLY A 157 -5.97 27.46 -12.93
C GLY A 157 -5.89 28.94 -12.54
N LYS A 158 -6.85 29.79 -12.97
CA LYS A 158 -6.90 31.20 -12.56
C LYS A 158 -7.16 31.36 -11.07
N LEU A 159 -8.04 30.54 -10.52
CA LEU A 159 -8.36 30.55 -9.08
C LEU A 159 -7.12 30.14 -8.27
N VAL A 160 -6.43 29.09 -8.71
CA VAL A 160 -5.20 28.61 -8.08
C VAL A 160 -4.07 29.64 -8.17
N GLN A 161 -3.92 30.32 -9.32
CA GLN A 161 -2.97 31.42 -9.49
C GLN A 161 -3.24 32.57 -8.52
N ALA A 162 -4.51 32.96 -8.34
CA ALA A 162 -4.87 34.03 -7.42
C ALA A 162 -4.62 33.65 -5.95
N LEU A 163 -4.84 32.38 -5.59
CA LEU A 163 -4.57 31.85 -4.26
C LEU A 163 -3.07 31.82 -3.93
N GLY A 164 -2.25 31.45 -4.91
CA GLY A 164 -0.80 31.29 -4.77
C GLY A 164 -0.36 29.98 -4.10
N PRO A 165 0.94 29.62 -4.23
CA PRO A 165 1.46 28.30 -3.84
C PRO A 165 1.45 28.06 -2.32
N GLU A 166 1.65 29.11 -1.52
CA GLU A 166 1.70 29.01 -0.07
C GLU A 166 0.35 28.60 0.52
N MET A 167 -0.70 29.35 0.19
CA MET A 167 -2.06 29.07 0.67
C MET A 167 -2.63 27.79 0.03
N LEU A 168 -2.29 27.49 -1.23
CA LEU A 168 -2.64 26.20 -1.83
C LEU A 168 -2.00 25.05 -1.06
N GLY A 169 -0.70 25.13 -0.74
CA GLY A 169 0.00 24.12 0.04
C GLY A 169 -0.62 23.92 1.42
N ALA A 170 -0.95 25.00 2.13
CA ALA A 170 -1.64 24.93 3.43
C ALA A 170 -3.02 24.26 3.32
N ALA A 171 -3.82 24.65 2.32
CA ALA A 171 -5.13 24.07 2.06
C ALA A 171 -5.05 22.56 1.78
N LEU A 172 -4.08 22.13 0.97
CA LEU A 172 -3.87 20.72 0.66
C LEU A 172 -3.38 19.93 1.88
N ALA A 173 -2.41 20.47 2.64
CA ALA A 173 -1.87 19.83 3.83
C ALA A 173 -2.92 19.57 4.91
N THR A 174 -3.64 20.61 5.33
CA THR A 174 -4.74 20.50 6.30
C THR A 174 -5.85 19.58 5.78
N GLY A 175 -6.03 19.56 4.47
CA GLY A 175 -6.94 18.66 3.77
C GLY A 175 -6.62 17.19 3.95
N VAL A 176 -5.39 16.79 3.61
CA VAL A 176 -4.92 15.42 3.79
C VAL A 176 -4.92 15.03 5.26
N GLU A 177 -4.50 15.92 6.17
CA GLU A 177 -4.55 15.67 7.62
C GLU A 177 -5.97 15.36 8.10
N ALA A 178 -6.96 16.15 7.64
CA ALA A 178 -8.37 15.91 7.98
C ALA A 178 -8.89 14.58 7.40
N ALA A 179 -8.49 14.19 6.19
CA ALA A 179 -8.89 12.94 5.56
C ALA A 179 -8.27 11.69 6.24
N GLY A 180 -7.07 11.86 6.80
CA GLY A 180 -6.29 10.82 7.49
C GLY A 180 -6.60 10.64 8.97
N SER A 181 -7.20 11.64 9.62
CA SER A 181 -7.49 11.60 11.05
C SER A 181 -8.78 10.82 11.38
N PRO A 182 -8.74 9.88 12.35
CA PRO A 182 -9.94 9.18 12.81
C PRO A 182 -10.91 10.09 13.57
N ASP A 183 -10.44 11.24 14.06
CA ASP A 183 -11.24 12.19 14.84
C ASP A 183 -12.05 13.16 13.96
N THR A 184 -11.85 13.14 12.64
CA THR A 184 -12.56 14.01 11.70
C THR A 184 -14.00 13.55 11.51
N VAL A 185 -14.97 14.36 11.96
CA VAL A 185 -16.39 14.16 11.63
C VAL A 185 -16.58 14.31 10.12
N GLY A 186 -17.19 13.31 9.47
CA GLY A 186 -17.38 13.31 8.02
C GLY A 186 -16.10 13.02 7.22
N ARG A 187 -15.14 12.26 7.79
CA ARG A 187 -13.88 11.87 7.16
C ARG A 187 -14.01 11.41 5.70
N GLU A 188 -15.00 10.60 5.37
CA GLU A 188 -15.22 10.12 3.99
C GLU A 188 -15.48 11.26 3.00
N ALA A 189 -16.24 12.28 3.40
CA ALA A 189 -16.47 13.47 2.59
C ALA A 189 -15.17 14.28 2.42
N ALA A 190 -14.37 14.40 3.49
CA ALA A 190 -13.06 15.03 3.41
C ALA A 190 -12.10 14.26 2.48
N LEU A 191 -12.11 12.93 2.54
CA LEU A 191 -11.32 12.07 1.65
C LEU A 191 -11.74 12.26 0.19
N ALA A 192 -13.04 12.21 -0.11
CA ALA A 192 -13.56 12.42 -1.46
C ALA A 192 -13.23 13.83 -1.99
N GLN A 193 -13.35 14.85 -1.14
CA GLN A 193 -12.94 16.21 -1.45
C GLN A 193 -11.45 16.27 -1.84
N MET A 194 -10.59 15.65 -1.03
CA MET A 194 -9.16 15.65 -1.27
C MET A 194 -8.76 14.86 -2.51
N GLN A 195 -9.47 13.78 -2.85
CA GLN A 195 -9.25 13.07 -4.11
C GLN A 195 -9.61 13.94 -5.32
N GLY A 196 -10.69 14.73 -5.23
CA GLY A 196 -11.02 15.73 -6.25
C GLY A 196 -9.91 16.78 -6.41
N LEU A 197 -9.42 17.33 -5.31
CA LEU A 197 -8.33 18.32 -5.32
C LEU A 197 -7.00 17.75 -5.82
N ALA A 198 -6.69 16.49 -5.51
CA ALA A 198 -5.53 15.79 -6.06
C ALA A 198 -5.61 15.68 -7.59
N ARG A 199 -6.79 15.34 -8.14
CA ARG A 199 -7.00 15.32 -9.61
C ARG A 199 -6.82 16.69 -10.23
N MET A 200 -7.35 17.75 -9.61
CA MET A 200 -7.11 19.12 -10.05
C MET A 200 -5.61 19.47 -10.06
N VAL A 201 -4.85 19.05 -9.04
CA VAL A 201 -3.38 19.18 -9.01
C VAL A 201 -2.74 18.47 -10.22
N GLY A 202 -3.19 17.25 -10.53
CA GLY A 202 -2.75 16.52 -11.72
C GLY A 202 -3.06 17.26 -13.03
N ASP A 203 -4.31 17.67 -13.22
CA ASP A 203 -4.78 18.38 -14.41
C ASP A 203 -4.02 19.68 -14.63
N LEU A 204 -3.86 20.50 -13.57
CA LEU A 204 -3.13 21.77 -13.64
C LEU A 204 -1.63 21.58 -13.86
N SER A 205 -1.03 20.54 -13.28
CA SER A 205 0.39 20.23 -13.51
C SER A 205 0.68 19.85 -14.96
N SER A 206 -0.31 19.28 -15.66
CA SER A 206 -0.21 18.84 -17.05
C SER A 206 -0.38 19.97 -18.08
N LEU A 207 -0.80 21.17 -17.63
CA LEU A 207 -0.96 22.32 -18.51
C LEU A 207 0.38 22.78 -19.09
N PRO A 208 0.39 23.42 -20.29
CA PRO A 208 1.59 24.02 -20.84
C PRO A 208 2.25 25.01 -19.87
N ALA A 209 3.58 25.05 -19.86
CA ALA A 209 4.34 25.97 -19.02
C ALA A 209 3.87 27.43 -19.22
N GLY A 210 3.66 28.13 -18.11
CA GLY A 210 3.11 29.50 -18.10
C GLY A 210 1.59 29.59 -18.08
N SER A 211 0.87 28.46 -18.14
CA SER A 211 -0.57 28.44 -17.90
C SER A 211 -0.90 28.81 -16.44
N PRO A 212 -2.00 29.54 -16.17
CA PRO A 212 -2.42 29.87 -14.82
C PRO A 212 -2.55 28.62 -13.93
N GLY A 213 -2.02 28.67 -12.71
CA GLY A 213 -2.13 27.61 -11.71
C GLY A 213 -1.05 26.53 -11.81
N GLN A 214 -0.36 26.40 -12.94
CA GLN A 214 0.67 25.36 -13.13
C GLN A 214 1.89 25.59 -12.23
N ALA A 215 2.40 26.83 -12.18
CA ALA A 215 3.55 27.18 -11.35
C ALA A 215 3.21 27.16 -9.86
N GLU A 216 1.97 27.51 -9.52
CA GLU A 216 1.47 27.50 -8.15
C GLU A 216 1.28 26.09 -7.62
N VAL A 217 0.84 25.14 -8.46
CA VAL A 217 0.80 23.71 -8.10
C VAL A 217 2.21 23.18 -7.84
N ALA A 218 3.16 23.45 -8.74
CA ALA A 218 4.56 23.05 -8.54
C ALA A 218 5.13 23.63 -7.24
N GLY A 219 4.95 24.94 -7.02
CA GLY A 219 5.41 25.62 -5.81
C GLY A 219 4.72 25.14 -4.53
N ALA A 220 3.45 24.75 -4.59
CA ALA A 220 2.74 24.18 -3.44
C ALA A 220 3.30 22.80 -3.07
N LEU A 221 3.52 21.93 -4.07
CA LEU A 221 4.12 20.61 -3.85
C LEU A 221 5.55 20.73 -3.32
N ASP A 222 6.36 21.66 -3.82
CA ASP A 222 7.73 21.84 -3.32
C ASP A 222 7.75 22.35 -1.88
N ARG A 223 6.85 23.27 -1.51
CA ARG A 223 6.68 23.71 -0.12
C ARG A 223 6.25 22.59 0.81
N LEU A 224 5.37 21.69 0.34
CA LEU A 224 4.98 20.49 1.10
C LEU A 224 6.20 19.59 1.32
N LYS A 225 6.94 19.24 0.26
CA LYS A 225 8.13 18.39 0.38
C LYS A 225 9.18 18.93 1.34
N ASN A 226 9.32 20.25 1.44
CA ASN A 226 10.28 20.93 2.30
C ASN A 226 9.76 21.21 3.73
N ASP A 227 8.59 20.66 4.11
CA ASP A 227 7.93 20.91 5.40
C ASP A 227 7.74 22.41 5.73
N GLU A 228 7.53 23.23 4.70
CA GLU A 228 7.30 24.68 4.86
C GLU A 228 5.86 25.02 5.24
N GLN A 229 5.00 24.01 5.41
CA GLN A 229 3.58 24.17 5.71
C GLN A 229 3.28 23.78 7.15
N PHE A 230 2.45 24.58 7.83
CA PHE A 230 1.99 24.28 9.19
C PHE A 230 0.96 23.14 9.17
N CYS A 231 1.45 21.90 9.18
CA CYS A 231 0.64 20.69 9.34
C CYS A 231 1.37 19.69 10.22
N LYS A 232 0.63 18.72 10.77
CA LYS A 232 1.27 17.65 11.55
C LYS A 232 1.81 16.56 10.63
N ALA A 233 1.13 16.29 9.53
CA ALA A 233 1.52 15.26 8.57
C ALA A 233 2.93 15.53 8.00
N PRO A 234 3.74 14.49 7.74
CA PRO A 234 5.00 14.65 7.03
C PRO A 234 4.70 15.25 5.65
N GLY A 235 5.39 16.32 5.30
CA GLY A 235 5.13 17.07 4.08
C GLY A 235 5.41 16.24 2.82
N VAL A 236 6.46 15.40 2.84
CA VAL A 236 6.77 14.46 1.76
C VAL A 236 5.66 13.42 1.55
N SER A 237 5.17 12.78 2.62
CA SER A 237 4.09 11.78 2.53
C SER A 237 2.77 12.41 2.08
N THR A 238 2.52 13.66 2.51
CA THR A 238 1.37 14.46 2.07
C THR A 238 1.44 14.77 0.57
N ALA A 239 2.61 15.19 0.09
CA ALA A 239 2.85 15.42 -1.32
C ALA A 239 2.70 14.12 -2.14
N ALA A 240 3.22 12.99 -1.62
CA ALA A 240 3.07 11.68 -2.26
C ALA A 240 1.60 11.26 -2.37
N TRP A 241 0.80 11.45 -1.32
CA TRP A 241 -0.65 11.16 -1.34
C TRP A 241 -1.34 11.96 -2.46
N LEU A 242 -1.05 13.26 -2.57
CA LEU A 242 -1.63 14.13 -3.61
C LEU A 242 -1.19 13.70 -5.02
N VAL A 243 0.10 13.40 -5.19
CA VAL A 243 0.67 12.98 -6.48
C VAL A 243 0.12 11.62 -6.92
N ALA A 244 0.04 10.66 -6.00
CA ALA A 244 -0.49 9.32 -6.27
C ALA A 244 -1.97 9.36 -6.69
N ASN A 245 -2.77 10.21 -6.03
CA ASN A 245 -4.19 10.39 -6.32
C ASN A 245 -4.47 11.39 -7.47
N SER A 246 -3.43 11.94 -8.11
CA SER A 246 -3.58 13.01 -9.11
C SER A 246 -4.11 12.55 -10.47
N GLY A 247 -3.99 11.26 -10.78
CA GLY A 247 -4.29 10.73 -12.12
C GLY A 247 -3.29 11.15 -13.22
N SER A 248 -2.20 11.86 -12.89
CA SER A 248 -1.16 12.29 -13.83
C SER A 248 0.11 11.48 -13.66
N ASP A 249 0.37 10.53 -14.56
CA ASP A 249 1.60 9.73 -14.54
C ASP A 249 2.86 10.56 -14.82
N ALA A 250 2.73 11.65 -15.58
CA ALA A 250 3.82 12.61 -15.76
C ALA A 250 4.20 13.30 -14.43
N LEU A 251 3.20 13.65 -13.60
CA LEU A 251 3.45 14.23 -12.29
C LEU A 251 4.07 13.21 -11.32
N LYS A 252 3.56 11.96 -11.31
CA LYS A 252 4.11 10.86 -10.51
C LYS A 252 5.57 10.57 -10.86
N SER A 253 5.86 10.46 -12.17
CA SER A 253 7.22 10.25 -12.67
C SER A 253 8.14 11.41 -12.33
N SER A 254 7.69 12.67 -12.53
CA SER A 254 8.49 13.85 -12.17
C SER A 254 8.76 13.94 -10.67
N PHE A 255 7.80 13.58 -9.83
CA PHE A 255 7.96 13.54 -8.38
C PHE A 255 9.01 12.50 -7.97
N ALA A 256 8.85 11.25 -8.44
CA ALA A 256 9.78 10.17 -8.14
C ALA A 256 11.21 10.46 -8.63
N ASN A 257 11.34 10.90 -9.89
CA ASN A 257 12.64 11.21 -10.48
C ASN A 257 13.37 12.34 -9.77
N GLY A 258 12.66 13.33 -9.19
CA GLY A 258 13.30 14.36 -8.38
C GLY A 258 14.13 13.79 -7.22
N TYR A 259 13.58 12.81 -6.50
CA TYR A 259 14.28 12.12 -5.43
C TYR A 259 15.33 11.13 -5.95
N LEU A 260 15.02 10.37 -7.00
CA LEU A 260 15.94 9.38 -7.55
C LEU A 260 17.19 10.03 -8.17
N GLU A 261 17.07 11.17 -8.84
CA GLU A 261 18.23 11.89 -9.37
C GLU A 261 19.10 12.51 -8.26
N ALA A 262 18.49 13.02 -7.18
CA ALA A 262 19.23 13.47 -6.00
C ALA A 262 19.97 12.29 -5.34
N PHE A 263 19.31 11.14 -5.22
CA PHE A 263 19.88 9.91 -4.68
C PHE A 263 21.00 9.33 -5.55
N LYS A 264 20.87 9.40 -6.88
CA LYS A 264 21.95 9.03 -7.82
C LYS A 264 23.19 9.88 -7.61
N ALA A 265 23.02 11.17 -7.31
CA ALA A 265 24.11 12.11 -7.07
C ALA A 265 24.72 11.95 -5.66
N ASP A 266 23.90 11.67 -4.65
CA ASP A 266 24.29 11.45 -3.26
C ASP A 266 23.44 10.36 -2.61
N PRO A 267 23.98 9.14 -2.39
CA PRO A 267 23.25 8.03 -1.76
C PRO A 267 22.76 8.32 -0.33
N THR A 268 23.25 9.37 0.32
CA THR A 268 22.79 9.76 1.66
C THR A 268 21.58 10.70 1.64
N SER A 269 21.21 11.21 0.46
CA SER A 269 20.12 12.18 0.30
C SER A 269 18.72 11.60 0.45
N LEU A 270 18.56 10.27 0.35
CA LEU A 270 17.25 9.62 0.44
C LEU A 270 16.97 9.11 1.86
N SER A 271 15.93 9.64 2.46
CA SER A 271 15.37 9.15 3.73
C SER A 271 14.38 7.99 3.52
N PRO A 272 14.07 7.21 4.57
CA PRO A 272 13.05 6.15 4.50
C PRO A 272 11.66 6.65 4.08
N VAL A 273 11.25 7.83 4.55
CA VAL A 273 9.95 8.44 4.22
C VAL A 273 9.90 8.81 2.74
N GLU A 274 10.98 9.36 2.20
CA GLU A 274 11.08 9.69 0.77
C GLU A 274 11.12 8.42 -0.09
N ALA A 275 11.80 7.36 0.34
CA ALA A 275 11.78 6.08 -0.37
C ALA A 275 10.36 5.49 -0.49
N ARG A 276 9.56 5.59 0.57
CA ARG A 276 8.14 5.16 0.56
C ARG A 276 7.26 6.06 -0.28
N ALA A 277 7.49 7.38 -0.24
CA ALA A 277 6.81 8.34 -1.09
C ALA A 277 7.09 8.09 -2.58
N VAL A 278 8.34 7.78 -2.93
CA VAL A 278 8.74 7.35 -4.27
C VAL A 278 8.04 6.05 -4.66
N ALA A 279 8.11 5.01 -3.82
CA ALA A 279 7.45 3.74 -4.07
C ALA A 279 5.94 3.92 -4.30
N TRP A 280 5.26 4.70 -3.46
CA TRP A 280 3.84 4.98 -3.62
C TRP A 280 3.53 5.74 -4.92
N ALA A 281 4.29 6.79 -5.25
CA ALA A 281 4.08 7.53 -6.49
C ALA A 281 4.21 6.61 -7.71
N LEU A 282 5.24 5.75 -7.73
CA LEU A 282 5.48 4.80 -8.82
C LEU A 282 4.43 3.70 -8.88
N GLY A 283 4.08 3.07 -7.75
CA GLY A 283 3.06 2.02 -7.67
C GLY A 283 1.63 2.50 -7.95
N SER A 284 1.40 3.81 -7.93
CA SER A 284 0.11 4.41 -8.30
C SER A 284 -0.03 4.73 -9.79
N MET A 285 1.02 4.54 -10.60
CA MET A 285 0.98 4.83 -12.03
C MET A 285 -0.05 3.95 -12.75
N THR A 286 -0.67 4.47 -13.82
CA THR A 286 -1.70 3.72 -14.54
C THR A 286 -1.10 2.42 -15.08
N PRO A 287 -1.72 1.24 -14.86
CA PRO A 287 -1.05 -0.04 -15.10
C PRO A 287 -0.76 -0.26 -16.59
N SER A 288 0.49 0.02 -16.94
CA SER A 288 1.27 -0.61 -18.00
C SER A 288 2.33 -1.44 -17.26
N PRO A 289 2.59 -2.71 -17.63
CA PRO A 289 3.41 -3.65 -16.85
C PRO A 289 4.88 -3.24 -16.63
N THR A 290 5.27 -2.00 -16.95
CA THR A 290 6.66 -1.53 -16.98
C THR A 290 6.87 -0.07 -16.54
N ASP A 291 5.86 0.80 -16.57
CA ASP A 291 6.13 2.25 -16.60
C ASP A 291 6.50 2.83 -15.22
N GLY A 292 5.95 2.26 -14.14
CA GLY A 292 6.29 2.67 -12.77
C GLY A 292 7.64 2.16 -12.27
N LEU A 293 8.11 1.00 -12.78
CA LEU A 293 9.35 0.38 -12.28
C LEU A 293 10.60 0.81 -13.04
N GLY A 294 10.47 1.32 -14.27
CA GLY A 294 11.58 1.78 -15.11
C GLY A 294 12.60 2.67 -14.37
N PRO A 295 12.16 3.73 -13.65
CA PRO A 295 13.08 4.59 -12.91
C PRO A 295 13.94 3.88 -11.85
N ILE A 296 13.40 2.84 -11.20
CA ILE A 296 14.14 2.03 -10.21
C ILE A 296 15.11 1.07 -10.92
N LEU A 297 14.70 0.51 -12.06
CA LEU A 297 15.54 -0.38 -12.87
C LEU A 297 16.72 0.33 -13.52
N ASP A 298 16.57 1.62 -13.82
CA ASP A 298 17.64 2.47 -14.35
C ASP A 298 18.68 2.87 -13.27
N LEU A 299 18.44 2.54 -11.99
CA LEU A 299 19.44 2.71 -10.94
C LEU A 299 20.55 1.64 -11.07
N PRO A 300 21.82 2.01 -10.83
CA PRO A 300 22.89 1.06 -10.56
C PRO A 300 22.52 0.10 -9.42
N GLU A 301 23.03 -1.14 -9.46
CA GLU A 301 22.75 -2.20 -8.48
C GLU A 301 22.89 -1.73 -7.02
N GLU A 302 24.01 -1.09 -6.66
CA GLU A 302 24.25 -0.59 -5.30
C GLU A 302 23.19 0.43 -4.87
N GLN A 303 22.74 1.30 -5.79
CA GLN A 303 21.73 2.32 -5.50
C GLN A 303 20.34 1.71 -5.42
N ARG A 304 20.00 0.77 -6.30
CA ARG A 304 18.74 0.01 -6.23
C ARG A 304 18.63 -0.75 -4.91
N THR A 305 19.70 -1.43 -4.49
CA THR A 305 19.77 -2.09 -3.18
C THR A 305 19.61 -1.07 -2.05
N GLY A 306 20.31 0.07 -2.11
CA GLY A 306 20.20 1.14 -1.11
C GLY A 306 18.79 1.75 -1.01
N PHE A 307 18.09 1.90 -2.14
CA PHE A 307 16.69 2.33 -2.17
C PHE A 307 15.79 1.34 -1.41
N LEU A 308 15.94 0.04 -1.68
CA LEU A 308 15.16 -1.01 -1.01
C LEU A 308 15.47 -1.11 0.49
N GLU A 309 16.72 -0.87 0.89
CA GLU A 309 17.11 -0.76 2.30
C GLU A 309 16.43 0.42 3.01
N LYS A 310 16.34 1.58 2.35
CA LYS A 310 15.60 2.73 2.88
C LYS A 310 14.10 2.45 2.98
N LEU A 311 13.53 1.77 1.97
CA LEU A 311 12.12 1.39 1.96
C LEU A 311 11.76 0.52 3.18
N GLY A 312 12.59 -0.48 3.48
CA GLY A 312 12.42 -1.45 4.57
C GLY A 312 13.02 -1.06 5.93
N SER A 313 13.47 0.18 6.12
CA SER A 313 14.09 0.60 7.39
C SER A 313 13.18 0.36 8.60
N ALA A 314 13.72 -0.27 9.65
CA ALA A 314 13.01 -0.70 10.85
C ALA A 314 12.93 0.37 11.97
N ASP A 315 13.53 1.55 11.78
CA ASP A 315 13.64 2.53 12.85
C ASP A 315 12.28 3.14 13.25
N ALA A 316 12.05 3.21 14.56
CA ALA A 316 10.78 3.64 15.15
C ALA A 316 10.41 5.11 14.91
N ALA A 317 11.38 5.91 14.46
CA ALA A 317 11.21 7.29 14.04
C ALA A 317 10.62 7.37 12.62
N ASP A 318 10.63 6.27 11.86
CA ASP A 318 10.42 6.26 10.42
C ASP A 318 8.95 6.09 9.99
N ALA A 319 7.98 5.95 10.91
CA ALA A 319 6.54 6.02 10.58
C ALA A 319 5.90 7.30 11.18
N PRO A 320 6.36 8.50 10.79
CA PRO A 320 5.84 9.75 11.32
C PRO A 320 4.36 9.97 10.98
N GLU A 321 3.83 9.33 9.93
CA GLU A 321 2.43 9.38 9.51
C GLU A 321 1.48 8.90 10.62
N LEU A 322 1.82 7.77 11.26
CA LEU A 322 1.04 7.22 12.38
C LEU A 322 0.99 8.16 13.60
N LYS A 323 2.11 8.83 13.90
CA LYS A 323 2.22 9.70 15.10
C LYS A 323 1.55 11.05 14.93
N SER A 324 1.43 11.53 13.69
CA SER A 324 1.12 12.92 13.41
C SER A 324 -0.21 13.14 12.68
N THR A 325 -0.63 12.18 11.85
CA THR A 325 -1.81 12.30 10.98
C THR A 325 -2.91 11.30 11.32
N GLY A 326 -2.56 10.15 11.93
CA GLY A 326 -3.49 9.13 12.40
C GLY A 326 -3.38 7.81 11.63
N LEU A 327 -4.12 6.80 12.09
CA LEU A 327 -4.03 5.42 11.59
C LEU A 327 -4.43 5.28 10.11
N HIS A 328 -5.47 5.99 9.65
CA HIS A 328 -5.93 5.85 8.26
C HIS A 328 -4.92 6.39 7.25
N PHE A 329 -4.20 7.47 7.58
CA PHE A 329 -3.16 7.97 6.70
C PHE A 329 -1.98 6.99 6.59
N GLN A 330 -1.59 6.38 7.71
CA GLN A 330 -0.58 5.31 7.72
C GLN A 330 -1.03 4.12 6.85
N GLU A 331 -2.29 3.71 6.93
CA GLU A 331 -2.84 2.64 6.10
C GLU A 331 -2.83 3.00 4.61
N ASP A 332 -3.16 4.25 4.24
CA ASP A 332 -3.09 4.71 2.85
C ASP A 332 -1.65 4.62 2.32
N VAL A 333 -0.66 5.03 3.12
CA VAL A 333 0.77 4.95 2.75
C VAL A 333 1.21 3.50 2.58
N GLN A 334 0.84 2.62 3.53
CA GLN A 334 1.12 1.18 3.44
C GLN A 334 0.48 0.56 2.18
N ALA A 335 -0.79 0.88 1.91
CA ALA A 335 -1.48 0.39 0.72
C ALA A 335 -0.77 0.83 -0.56
N GLY A 336 -0.35 2.09 -0.63
CA GLY A 336 0.41 2.62 -1.76
C GLY A 336 1.76 1.95 -1.98
N VAL A 337 2.50 1.66 -0.90
CA VAL A 337 3.75 0.90 -0.99
C VAL A 337 3.48 -0.55 -1.39
N ASN A 338 2.40 -1.16 -0.89
CA ASN A 338 2.03 -2.53 -1.26
C ASN A 338 1.60 -2.65 -2.72
N ASP A 339 0.94 -1.64 -3.29
CA ASP A 339 0.66 -1.59 -4.73
C ASP A 339 1.99 -1.60 -5.55
N PHE A 340 3.02 -0.86 -5.11
CA PHE A 340 4.35 -0.95 -5.71
C PHE A 340 5.00 -2.34 -5.56
N LEU A 341 4.84 -3.00 -4.41
CA LEU A 341 5.35 -4.36 -4.23
C LEU A 341 4.61 -5.36 -5.13
N GLU A 342 3.31 -5.20 -5.35
CA GLU A 342 2.55 -6.01 -6.30
C GLU A 342 2.97 -5.74 -7.76
N ASP A 343 3.33 -4.51 -8.11
CA ASP A 343 3.94 -4.20 -9.41
C ASP A 343 5.28 -4.94 -9.56
N VAL A 344 6.11 -4.98 -8.52
CA VAL A 344 7.37 -5.76 -8.54
C VAL A 344 7.10 -7.27 -8.64
N ALA A 345 6.06 -7.78 -7.98
CA ALA A 345 5.66 -9.18 -8.09
C ALA A 345 5.25 -9.52 -9.53
N SER A 346 4.46 -8.65 -10.15
CA SER A 346 3.88 -8.84 -11.49
C SER A 346 4.82 -8.46 -12.65
N LEU A 347 6.02 -7.94 -12.38
CA LEU A 347 6.96 -7.52 -13.41
C LEU A 347 7.30 -8.67 -14.38
N ASP A 348 7.34 -8.42 -15.68
CA ASP A 348 7.86 -9.40 -16.64
C ASP A 348 9.29 -8.98 -17.02
N PRO A 349 10.34 -9.70 -16.60
CA PRO A 349 11.72 -9.32 -16.93
C PRO A 349 11.95 -9.18 -18.44
N ALA A 350 11.25 -9.96 -19.26
CA ALA A 350 11.40 -9.91 -20.72
C ALA A 350 10.82 -8.62 -21.34
N ALA A 351 9.97 -7.89 -20.61
CA ALA A 351 9.38 -6.64 -21.05
C ALA A 351 10.31 -5.43 -20.88
N PHE A 352 11.44 -5.57 -20.17
CA PHE A 352 12.35 -4.47 -19.88
C PHE A 352 13.62 -4.49 -20.76
N PRO A 353 14.22 -3.33 -21.05
CA PRO A 353 15.49 -3.24 -21.79
C PRO A 353 16.64 -3.99 -21.12
N ASN A 354 16.61 -4.11 -19.79
CA ASN A 354 17.56 -4.89 -18.99
C ASN A 354 16.82 -5.97 -18.18
N PRO A 355 16.58 -7.16 -18.78
CA PRO A 355 15.88 -8.26 -18.11
C PRO A 355 16.59 -8.76 -16.85
N LEU A 356 17.92 -8.65 -16.79
CA LEU A 356 18.69 -9.08 -15.62
C LEU A 356 18.40 -8.15 -14.43
N ALA A 357 18.46 -6.83 -14.63
CA ALA A 357 18.13 -5.87 -13.57
C ALA A 357 16.68 -6.00 -13.09
N ALA A 358 15.74 -6.34 -14.00
CA ALA A 358 14.35 -6.59 -13.64
C ALA A 358 14.18 -7.82 -12.74
N LYS A 359 14.87 -8.91 -13.09
CA LYS A 359 14.92 -10.12 -12.25
C LYS A 359 15.60 -9.85 -10.90
N GLU A 360 16.71 -9.14 -10.90
CA GLU A 360 17.42 -8.73 -9.67
C GLU A 360 16.56 -7.85 -8.78
N LEU A 361 15.81 -6.89 -9.34
CA LEU A 361 14.90 -6.05 -8.57
C LEU A 361 13.88 -6.88 -7.79
N ARG A 362 13.25 -7.87 -8.42
CA ARG A 362 12.30 -8.76 -7.72
C ARG A 362 13.00 -9.52 -6.58
N MET A 363 14.18 -10.09 -6.85
CA MET A 363 14.92 -10.86 -5.85
C MET A 363 15.37 -10.00 -4.66
N GLU A 364 15.95 -8.83 -4.93
CA GLU A 364 16.39 -7.88 -3.90
C GLU A 364 15.19 -7.36 -3.10
N THR A 365 14.07 -7.05 -3.77
CA THR A 365 12.85 -6.59 -3.09
C THR A 365 12.30 -7.65 -2.17
N PHE A 366 12.17 -8.90 -2.65
CA PHE A 366 11.78 -10.03 -1.82
C PHE A 366 12.68 -10.12 -0.58
N GLN A 367 14.00 -10.15 -0.75
CA GLN A 367 14.94 -10.28 0.36
C GLN A 367 14.81 -9.14 1.38
N LYS A 368 14.82 -7.88 0.93
CA LYS A 368 14.81 -6.71 1.81
C LYS A 368 13.46 -6.54 2.51
N VAL A 369 12.35 -6.78 1.82
CA VAL A 369 11.00 -6.65 2.40
C VAL A 369 10.70 -7.82 3.33
N SER A 370 11.11 -9.06 3.02
CA SER A 370 10.99 -10.17 3.97
C SER A 370 11.76 -9.92 5.26
N LEU A 371 12.96 -9.32 5.19
CA LEU A 371 13.72 -8.92 6.37
C LEU A 371 13.02 -7.82 7.20
N ALA A 372 12.23 -6.98 6.55
CA ALA A 372 11.55 -5.83 7.14
C ALA A 372 10.04 -6.03 7.41
N VAL A 373 9.49 -7.22 7.18
CA VAL A 373 8.04 -7.48 7.17
C VAL A 373 7.34 -7.11 8.49
N ASP A 374 8.05 -7.22 9.61
CA ASP A 374 7.62 -6.88 10.97
C ASP A 374 8.10 -5.50 11.45
N SER A 375 8.74 -4.72 10.57
CA SER A 375 9.14 -3.34 10.87
C SER A 375 7.94 -2.50 11.30
N LYS A 376 8.16 -1.39 12.00
CA LYS A 376 7.05 -0.53 12.44
C LYS A 376 6.20 0.02 11.29
N PHE A 377 6.80 0.15 10.10
CA PHE A 377 6.08 0.58 8.92
C PHE A 377 5.25 -0.54 8.30
N PHE A 378 5.85 -1.71 8.00
CA PHE A 378 5.09 -2.80 7.37
C PHE A 378 4.13 -3.47 8.35
N GLY A 379 4.48 -3.53 9.64
CA GLY A 379 3.58 -3.88 10.73
C GLY A 379 2.92 -5.25 10.58
N ASP A 380 3.58 -6.21 9.91
CA ASP A 380 3.02 -7.53 9.62
C ASP A 380 1.68 -7.48 8.84
N ASN A 381 1.55 -6.48 7.95
CA ASN A 381 0.32 -6.20 7.20
C ASN A 381 0.02 -7.26 6.13
N ALA A 382 -1.25 -7.65 6.02
CA ALA A 382 -1.74 -8.66 5.07
C ALA A 382 -1.44 -8.35 3.60
N GLY A 383 -1.45 -7.06 3.20
CA GLY A 383 -1.08 -6.64 1.84
C GLY A 383 0.40 -6.88 1.54
N THR A 384 1.27 -6.66 2.53
CA THR A 384 2.71 -6.96 2.41
C THR A 384 2.94 -8.47 2.28
N HIS A 385 2.21 -9.27 3.06
CA HIS A 385 2.27 -10.74 2.99
C HIS A 385 1.86 -11.25 1.61
N LEU A 386 0.77 -10.72 1.05
CA LEU A 386 0.29 -11.11 -0.28
C LEU A 386 1.31 -10.76 -1.37
N ALA A 387 1.87 -9.54 -1.35
CA ALA A 387 2.87 -9.13 -2.33
C ALA A 387 4.13 -10.00 -2.26
N LEU A 388 4.63 -10.30 -1.05
CA LEU A 388 5.76 -11.23 -0.86
C LEU A 388 5.44 -12.65 -1.36
N ALA A 389 4.22 -13.14 -1.11
CA ALA A 389 3.77 -14.44 -1.60
C ALA A 389 3.72 -14.48 -3.14
N HIS A 390 3.22 -13.43 -3.79
CA HIS A 390 3.22 -13.32 -5.25
C HIS A 390 4.64 -13.23 -5.83
N MET A 391 5.55 -12.48 -5.21
CA MET A 391 6.97 -12.46 -5.62
C MET A 391 7.60 -13.86 -5.53
N PHE A 392 7.32 -14.57 -4.43
CA PHE A 392 7.81 -15.94 -4.24
C PHE A 392 7.23 -16.87 -5.31
N ALA A 393 5.93 -16.82 -5.57
CA ALA A 393 5.28 -17.66 -6.57
C ALA A 393 5.74 -17.36 -8.01
N ALA A 394 6.03 -16.11 -8.33
CA ALA A 394 6.50 -15.72 -9.65
C ALA A 394 7.88 -16.29 -9.99
N ASP A 395 8.81 -16.34 -9.03
CA ASP A 395 10.23 -16.68 -9.24
C ASP A 395 10.79 -17.70 -8.24
N THR A 396 9.97 -18.65 -7.75
CA THR A 396 10.34 -19.59 -6.68
C THR A 396 11.71 -20.24 -6.92
N ALA A 397 11.91 -20.82 -8.11
CA ALA A 397 13.14 -21.52 -8.45
C ALA A 397 14.37 -20.61 -8.45
N ASP A 398 14.23 -19.38 -8.96
CA ASP A 398 15.32 -18.43 -9.05
C ASP A 398 15.66 -17.82 -7.69
N LEU A 399 14.66 -17.49 -6.88
CA LEU A 399 14.85 -17.01 -5.50
C LEU A 399 15.59 -18.04 -4.64
N ILE A 400 15.16 -19.30 -4.71
CA ILE A 400 15.79 -20.41 -3.97
C ILE A 400 17.19 -20.67 -4.50
N ASN A 401 17.36 -20.72 -5.83
CA ASN A 401 18.67 -20.95 -6.43
C ASN A 401 19.65 -19.81 -6.13
N ALA A 402 19.22 -18.55 -6.15
CA ALA A 402 20.07 -17.43 -5.80
C ALA A 402 20.46 -17.47 -4.31
N SER A 403 19.48 -17.73 -3.43
CA SER A 403 19.69 -17.72 -1.98
C SER A 403 20.50 -18.91 -1.47
N ALA A 404 20.28 -20.12 -2.01
CA ALA A 404 21.00 -21.31 -1.59
C ALA A 404 22.47 -21.34 -2.06
N ASN A 405 22.82 -20.50 -3.05
CA ASN A 405 24.05 -20.66 -3.84
C ASN A 405 24.98 -19.44 -3.78
N THR A 406 24.81 -18.61 -2.76
CA THR A 406 25.62 -17.40 -2.53
C THR A 406 27.09 -17.78 -2.25
N GLN A 407 28.02 -16.99 -2.80
CA GLN A 407 29.46 -17.28 -2.68
C GLN A 407 30.09 -16.77 -1.37
N HIS A 408 29.37 -15.95 -0.59
CA HIS A 408 29.88 -15.27 0.60
C HIS A 408 29.32 -15.86 1.91
N ARG A 409 30.14 -16.75 2.50
CA ARG A 409 29.85 -17.65 3.65
C ARG A 409 29.46 -17.02 4.99
N LEU A 410 29.54 -15.70 5.15
CA LEU A 410 29.33 -14.98 6.43
C LEU A 410 28.47 -13.71 6.26
N ALA A 411 27.92 -13.47 5.07
CA ALA A 411 27.12 -12.29 4.73
C ALA A 411 25.85 -12.71 3.97
N ASP A 412 25.30 -13.89 4.28
CA ASP A 412 24.18 -14.46 3.54
C ASP A 412 22.88 -13.76 3.92
N ALA A 413 22.43 -12.83 3.07
CA ALA A 413 21.14 -12.16 3.24
C ALA A 413 19.96 -13.07 2.86
N GLY A 414 20.19 -14.12 2.05
CA GLY A 414 19.13 -14.94 1.45
C GLY A 414 18.46 -15.91 2.43
N GLY A 415 19.25 -16.66 3.21
CA GLY A 415 18.73 -17.59 4.24
C GLY A 415 17.84 -16.92 5.29
N PRO A 416 18.28 -15.85 5.96
CA PRO A 416 17.47 -15.13 6.94
C PRO A 416 16.21 -14.51 6.35
N ALA A 417 16.28 -13.95 5.14
CA ALA A 417 15.10 -13.41 4.46
C ALA A 417 14.05 -14.49 4.19
N MET A 418 14.48 -15.66 3.68
CA MET A 418 13.57 -16.77 3.39
C MET A 418 12.96 -17.38 4.67
N ALA A 419 13.74 -17.53 5.74
CA ALA A 419 13.22 -18.01 7.02
C ALA A 419 12.19 -17.05 7.62
N LYS A 420 12.47 -15.74 7.58
CA LYS A 420 11.54 -14.70 8.05
C LYS A 420 10.29 -14.59 7.17
N PHE A 421 10.43 -14.79 5.86
CA PHE A 421 9.30 -14.91 4.95
C PHE A 421 8.39 -16.09 5.34
N PHE A 422 8.95 -17.28 5.58
CA PHE A 422 8.14 -18.42 6.00
C PHE A 422 7.49 -18.21 7.36
N ASP A 423 8.20 -17.65 8.34
CA ASP A 423 7.64 -17.27 9.65
C ASP A 423 6.40 -16.38 9.50
N HIS A 424 6.58 -15.21 8.88
CA HIS A 424 5.56 -14.17 8.84
C HIS A 424 4.47 -14.42 7.79
N VAL A 425 4.82 -14.94 6.61
CA VAL A 425 3.88 -15.06 5.48
C VAL A 425 3.26 -16.46 5.39
N ALA A 426 4.04 -17.52 5.58
CA ALA A 426 3.50 -18.88 5.46
C ALA A 426 2.83 -19.34 6.76
N PHE A 427 3.52 -19.24 7.91
CA PHE A 427 3.00 -19.75 9.19
C PHE A 427 2.07 -18.77 9.90
N ARG A 428 2.43 -17.49 10.01
CA ARG A 428 1.62 -16.49 10.72
C ARG A 428 0.58 -15.80 9.81
N GLY A 429 0.94 -15.57 8.56
CA GLY A 429 0.09 -14.91 7.58
C GLY A 429 -1.00 -15.82 7.04
N GLU A 430 -2.25 -15.34 7.00
CA GLU A 430 -3.35 -16.05 6.33
C GLU A 430 -3.50 -15.60 4.87
N ALA A 431 -3.29 -14.31 4.59
CA ALA A 431 -3.59 -13.71 3.28
C ALA A 431 -2.70 -14.21 2.13
N GLY A 432 -1.51 -14.75 2.42
CA GLY A 432 -0.56 -15.25 1.40
C GLY A 432 -0.28 -16.75 1.48
N ARG A 433 -0.74 -17.45 2.53
CA ARG A 433 -0.32 -18.84 2.81
C ARG A 433 -0.57 -19.77 1.64
N ASP A 434 -1.76 -19.77 1.08
CA ASP A 434 -2.14 -20.69 0.01
C ASP A 434 -1.29 -20.49 -1.25
N VAL A 435 -0.96 -19.24 -1.59
CA VAL A 435 -0.08 -18.90 -2.72
C VAL A 435 1.34 -19.43 -2.48
N VAL A 436 1.87 -19.24 -1.27
CA VAL A 436 3.21 -19.75 -0.90
C VAL A 436 3.24 -21.28 -0.97
N MET A 437 2.21 -21.93 -0.41
CA MET A 437 2.17 -23.39 -0.37
C MET A 437 1.98 -23.99 -1.75
N GLU A 438 1.11 -23.43 -2.61
CA GLU A 438 0.97 -23.89 -3.99
C GLU A 438 2.30 -23.80 -4.76
N ALA A 439 2.99 -22.67 -4.66
CA ALA A 439 4.30 -22.48 -5.29
C ALA A 439 5.35 -23.46 -4.74
N LEU A 440 5.35 -23.69 -3.44
CA LEU A 440 6.27 -24.61 -2.78
C LEU A 440 6.00 -26.08 -3.17
N GLN A 441 4.73 -26.50 -3.21
CA GLN A 441 4.33 -27.83 -3.65
C GLN A 441 4.71 -28.07 -5.11
N GLN A 442 4.50 -27.06 -5.98
CA GLN A 442 4.92 -27.12 -7.37
C GLN A 442 6.45 -27.21 -7.51
N TYR A 443 7.19 -26.44 -6.72
CA TYR A 443 8.65 -26.46 -6.76
C TYR A 443 9.23 -27.79 -6.26
N LEU A 444 8.76 -28.28 -5.13
CA LEU A 444 9.27 -29.52 -4.53
C LEU A 444 8.76 -30.77 -5.24
N GLY A 445 7.54 -30.76 -5.80
CA GLY A 445 6.92 -31.95 -6.37
C GLY A 445 6.14 -32.78 -5.34
N THR A 446 5.37 -32.12 -4.47
CA THR A 446 4.47 -32.78 -3.51
C THR A 446 3.03 -32.77 -4.02
N GLY A 447 2.15 -33.58 -3.41
CA GLY A 447 0.78 -33.71 -3.91
C GLY A 447 0.77 -34.27 -5.34
N ASP A 448 -0.09 -33.77 -6.21
CA ASP A 448 -0.16 -34.18 -7.62
C ASP A 448 0.87 -33.50 -8.54
N LYS A 449 1.78 -32.69 -7.98
CA LYS A 449 2.75 -31.88 -8.74
C LYS A 449 4.01 -32.68 -9.10
N VAL A 450 4.68 -32.22 -10.16
CA VAL A 450 6.01 -32.69 -10.58
C VAL A 450 7.03 -31.59 -10.29
N GLY A 451 8.08 -31.89 -9.54
CA GLY A 451 9.07 -30.90 -9.09
C GLY A 451 10.46 -31.48 -8.84
N ILE A 452 11.21 -30.89 -7.92
CA ILE A 452 12.59 -31.29 -7.61
C ILE A 452 12.69 -32.76 -7.20
N VAL A 453 11.74 -33.24 -6.40
CA VAL A 453 11.71 -34.62 -5.91
C VAL A 453 11.67 -35.62 -7.06
N ASP A 454 10.80 -35.41 -8.04
CA ASP A 454 10.67 -36.30 -9.19
C ASP A 454 11.96 -36.32 -10.01
N ARG A 455 12.57 -35.16 -10.21
CA ARG A 455 13.84 -35.04 -10.95
C ARG A 455 15.00 -35.73 -10.25
N LEU A 456 15.08 -35.60 -8.92
CA LEU A 456 16.07 -36.31 -8.11
C LEU A 456 15.85 -37.82 -8.15
N ALA A 457 14.59 -38.27 -8.07
CA ALA A 457 14.24 -39.69 -8.14
C ALA A 457 14.56 -40.31 -9.52
N GLU A 458 14.28 -39.60 -10.62
CA GLU A 458 14.60 -40.05 -11.99
C GLU A 458 16.11 -40.19 -12.22
N GLY A 459 16.91 -39.29 -11.66
CA GLY A 459 18.36 -39.25 -11.83
C GLY A 459 19.16 -39.97 -10.75
N GLN A 460 18.49 -40.58 -9.77
CA GLN A 460 19.12 -41.23 -8.63
C GLN A 460 20.13 -42.31 -9.07
N GLY A 461 21.34 -42.27 -8.50
CA GLY A 461 22.40 -43.24 -8.79
C GLY A 461 23.18 -42.99 -10.08
N ALA A 462 22.77 -42.02 -10.92
CA ALA A 462 23.48 -41.67 -12.14
C ALA A 462 24.56 -40.61 -11.85
N LEU A 463 25.84 -41.02 -11.89
CA LEU A 463 26.99 -40.16 -11.57
C LEU A 463 27.00 -38.84 -12.37
N GLU A 464 26.74 -38.90 -13.67
CA GLU A 464 26.76 -37.72 -14.55
C GLU A 464 25.62 -36.75 -14.21
N PHE A 465 24.42 -37.25 -13.93
CA PHE A 465 23.31 -36.41 -13.47
C PHE A 465 23.62 -35.78 -12.11
N MET A 466 24.09 -36.56 -11.14
CA MET A 466 24.38 -36.04 -9.79
C MET A 466 25.47 -34.98 -9.81
N GLN A 467 26.51 -35.15 -10.63
CA GLN A 467 27.59 -34.18 -10.77
C GLN A 467 27.15 -32.89 -11.47
N ASN A 468 26.29 -32.99 -12.49
CA ASN A 468 25.90 -31.84 -13.31
C ASN A 468 24.71 -31.06 -12.74
N GLU A 469 23.77 -31.74 -12.07
CA GLU A 469 22.49 -31.17 -11.67
C GLU A 469 21.99 -31.68 -10.30
N GLY A 470 22.11 -32.97 -9.99
CA GLY A 470 21.54 -33.54 -8.76
C GLY A 470 22.06 -32.88 -7.48
N ASN A 471 23.34 -32.53 -7.40
CA ASN A 471 23.90 -31.80 -6.26
C ASN A 471 23.28 -30.40 -6.07
N LEU A 472 22.92 -29.73 -7.17
CA LEU A 472 22.27 -28.41 -7.13
C LEU A 472 20.83 -28.55 -6.61
N LEU A 473 20.09 -29.51 -7.15
CA LEU A 473 18.71 -29.79 -6.76
C LEU A 473 18.60 -30.23 -5.29
N ALA A 474 19.46 -31.13 -4.83
CA ALA A 474 19.50 -31.58 -3.44
C ALA A 474 19.83 -30.42 -2.48
N ARG A 475 20.74 -29.53 -2.86
CA ARG A 475 21.06 -28.32 -2.09
C ARG A 475 19.86 -27.38 -2.00
N ASN A 476 19.23 -27.06 -3.12
CA ASN A 476 18.09 -26.15 -3.16
C ASN A 476 16.92 -26.73 -2.34
N MET A 477 16.66 -28.03 -2.43
CA MET A 477 15.67 -28.72 -1.60
C MET A 477 15.97 -28.60 -0.12
N GLY A 478 17.20 -28.92 0.32
CA GLY A 478 17.55 -28.79 1.73
C GLY A 478 17.58 -27.35 2.25
N PHE A 479 17.94 -26.37 1.40
CA PHE A 479 17.83 -24.95 1.75
C PHE A 479 16.37 -24.56 2.08
N VAL A 480 15.44 -24.97 1.23
CA VAL A 480 14.01 -24.65 1.39
C VAL A 480 13.44 -25.33 2.63
N LEU A 481 13.70 -26.63 2.81
CA LEU A 481 13.22 -27.36 3.98
C LEU A 481 13.85 -26.81 5.28
N GLY A 482 15.13 -26.44 5.25
CA GLY A 482 15.82 -25.83 6.38
C GLY A 482 15.27 -24.45 6.74
N THR A 483 15.04 -23.57 5.77
CA THR A 483 14.45 -22.24 6.01
C THR A 483 12.99 -22.31 6.42
N LEU A 484 12.22 -23.26 5.88
CA LEU A 484 10.84 -23.54 6.30
C LEU A 484 10.79 -24.06 7.74
N TYR A 485 11.70 -24.97 8.11
CA TYR A 485 11.87 -25.40 9.50
C TYR A 485 12.16 -24.21 10.40
N GLN A 486 13.16 -23.37 10.10
CA GLN A 486 13.49 -22.25 10.98
C GLN A 486 12.33 -21.23 11.08
N GLY A 487 11.65 -20.95 9.96
CA GLY A 487 10.43 -20.14 9.96
C GLY A 487 9.32 -20.71 10.83
N SER A 488 9.11 -22.03 10.82
CA SER A 488 8.14 -22.69 11.70
C SER A 488 8.49 -22.48 13.17
N GLN A 489 9.78 -22.58 13.51
CA GLN A 489 10.23 -22.48 14.88
C GLN A 489 9.99 -21.08 15.47
N SER A 490 10.32 -20.02 14.72
CA SER A 490 10.04 -18.64 15.12
C SER A 490 8.54 -18.35 15.18
N ALA A 491 7.78 -18.83 14.19
CA ALA A 491 6.33 -18.64 14.16
C ALA A 491 5.63 -19.28 15.36
N MET A 492 5.97 -20.53 15.70
CA MET A 492 5.34 -21.23 16.82
C MET A 492 5.63 -20.58 18.18
N GLU A 493 6.76 -19.89 18.33
CA GLU A 493 7.08 -19.10 19.52
C GLU A 493 6.23 -17.82 19.61
N SER A 494 5.82 -17.27 18.46
CA SER A 494 5.07 -16.01 18.36
C SER A 494 3.55 -16.19 18.34
N ILE A 495 3.04 -17.35 17.92
CA ILE A 495 1.60 -17.62 17.88
C ILE A 495 1.13 -18.03 19.27
N ASP A 496 0.29 -17.20 19.89
CA ASP A 496 -0.21 -17.44 21.27
C ASP A 496 -1.25 -18.57 21.37
N SER A 497 -2.11 -18.74 20.36
CA SER A 497 -3.20 -19.71 20.38
C SER A 497 -2.75 -21.10 19.96
N GLU A 498 -3.14 -22.13 20.73
CA GLU A 498 -2.93 -23.53 20.37
C GLU A 498 -3.63 -23.88 19.05
N GLU A 499 -4.86 -23.44 18.86
CA GLU A 499 -5.64 -23.68 17.64
C GLU A 499 -4.92 -23.07 16.42
N ALA A 500 -4.40 -21.84 16.56
CA ALA A 500 -3.67 -21.19 15.49
C ALA A 500 -2.34 -21.89 15.17
N ARG A 501 -1.61 -22.37 16.20
CA ARG A 501 -0.39 -23.18 16.00
C ARG A 501 -0.69 -24.48 15.26
N LYS A 502 -1.74 -25.20 15.68
CA LYS A 502 -2.18 -26.44 15.03
C LYS A 502 -2.57 -26.18 13.58
N LYS A 503 -3.40 -25.15 13.33
CA LYS A 503 -3.81 -24.78 11.98
C LYS A 503 -2.62 -24.43 11.10
N ALA A 504 -1.67 -23.64 11.59
CA ALA A 504 -0.48 -23.29 10.83
C ALA A 504 0.38 -24.53 10.47
N ILE A 505 0.57 -25.48 11.39
CA ILE A 505 1.27 -26.74 11.10
C ILE A 505 0.49 -27.60 10.09
N VAL A 506 -0.83 -27.73 10.26
CA VAL A 506 -1.66 -28.54 9.35
C VAL A 506 -1.67 -27.93 7.94
N ASP A 507 -1.84 -26.62 7.83
CA ASP A 507 -1.88 -25.95 6.53
C ASP A 507 -0.50 -25.99 5.85
N VAL A 508 0.57 -25.67 6.58
CA VAL A 508 1.92 -25.56 5.99
C VAL A 508 2.63 -26.91 5.93
N MET A 509 2.89 -27.55 7.07
CA MET A 509 3.63 -28.82 7.08
C MET A 509 2.77 -29.97 6.54
N GLY A 510 1.45 -29.95 6.76
CA GLY A 510 0.55 -30.95 6.18
C GLY A 510 0.56 -30.95 4.65
N SER A 511 0.67 -29.78 4.02
CA SER A 511 0.75 -29.68 2.55
C SER A 511 2.00 -30.33 1.94
N LEU A 512 3.09 -30.48 2.71
CA LEU A 512 4.30 -31.18 2.27
C LEU A 512 4.09 -32.69 2.21
N VAL A 513 3.21 -33.22 3.05
CA VAL A 513 2.90 -34.65 3.17
C VAL A 513 1.48 -34.97 2.71
N GLU A 514 0.92 -34.11 1.86
CA GLU A 514 -0.47 -34.15 1.43
C GLU A 514 -0.92 -35.52 0.93
N LYS A 515 -0.13 -36.17 0.05
CA LYS A 515 -0.44 -37.53 -0.43
C LYS A 515 -0.63 -38.53 0.70
N ALA A 516 0.17 -38.44 1.75
CA ALA A 516 0.07 -39.32 2.92
C ALA A 516 -1.23 -39.05 3.69
N ILE A 517 -1.56 -37.77 3.90
CA ILE A 517 -2.80 -37.34 4.58
C ILE A 517 -4.03 -37.77 3.77
N GLU A 518 -4.06 -37.54 2.45
CA GLU A 518 -5.17 -37.91 1.57
C GLU A 518 -5.44 -39.42 1.56
N SER A 519 -4.39 -40.23 1.71
CA SER A 519 -4.50 -41.69 1.82
C SER A 519 -4.86 -42.20 3.23
N SER A 520 -4.96 -41.30 4.21
CA SER A 520 -5.17 -41.62 5.62
C SER A 520 -6.64 -41.52 6.05
N PRO A 521 -7.00 -41.99 7.27
CA PRO A 521 -8.34 -41.81 7.84
C PRO A 521 -8.78 -40.35 8.00
N VAL A 522 -7.84 -39.40 8.10
CA VAL A 522 -8.13 -37.97 8.27
C VAL A 522 -8.14 -37.19 6.95
N GLY A 523 -7.97 -37.88 5.80
CA GLY A 523 -8.05 -37.27 4.47
C GLY A 523 -9.31 -36.42 4.23
N PRO A 524 -10.52 -36.87 4.63
CA PRO A 524 -11.73 -36.04 4.52
C PRO A 524 -11.67 -34.76 5.36
N ALA A 525 -11.11 -34.81 6.57
CA ALA A 525 -10.94 -33.63 7.43
C ALA A 525 -9.94 -32.64 6.80
N TYR A 526 -8.85 -33.14 6.24
CA TYR A 526 -7.87 -32.32 5.52
C TYR A 526 -8.45 -31.64 4.28
N SER A 527 -9.27 -32.36 3.48
CA SER A 527 -9.98 -31.77 2.34
C SER A 527 -10.89 -30.62 2.77
N MET A 528 -11.60 -30.76 3.90
CA MET A 528 -12.44 -29.67 4.42
C MET A 528 -11.60 -28.43 4.79
N ILE A 529 -10.42 -28.63 5.39
CA ILE A 529 -9.50 -27.55 5.75
C ILE A 529 -9.03 -26.81 4.49
N LYS A 530 -8.59 -27.53 3.45
CA LYS A 530 -8.18 -26.97 2.15
C LYS A 530 -9.29 -26.14 1.50
N ASP A 531 -10.53 -26.63 1.54
CA ASP A 531 -11.68 -25.94 0.96
C ASP A 531 -12.20 -24.77 1.83
N GLY A 532 -11.54 -24.47 2.96
CA GLY A 532 -11.93 -23.42 3.90
C GLY A 532 -13.19 -23.72 4.70
N THR A 533 -13.69 -24.96 4.66
CA THR A 533 -14.91 -25.41 5.36
C THR A 533 -14.60 -26.18 6.66
N GLY A 534 -13.34 -26.50 6.90
CA GLY A 534 -12.86 -27.21 8.08
C GLY A 534 -12.78 -26.30 9.30
N GLY A 535 -13.50 -26.67 10.36
CA GLY A 535 -13.39 -26.00 11.67
C GLY A 535 -12.33 -26.64 12.58
N ALA A 536 -12.24 -26.17 13.82
CA ALA A 536 -11.25 -26.60 14.81
C ALA A 536 -11.15 -28.13 14.97
N ALA A 537 -12.28 -28.86 14.93
CA ALA A 537 -12.29 -30.32 15.04
C ALA A 537 -11.56 -31.01 13.88
N ALA A 538 -11.72 -30.51 12.65
CA ALA A 538 -10.99 -31.06 11.50
C ALA A 538 -9.49 -30.78 11.62
N VAL A 539 -9.12 -29.59 12.08
CA VAL A 539 -7.72 -29.22 12.35
C VAL A 539 -7.12 -30.13 13.43
N ASP A 540 -7.85 -30.39 14.52
CA ASP A 540 -7.41 -31.29 15.59
C ASP A 540 -7.22 -32.73 15.10
N ASP A 541 -8.15 -33.26 14.30
CA ASP A 541 -8.04 -34.61 13.74
C ASP A 541 -6.77 -34.77 12.90
N VAL A 542 -6.51 -33.82 11.99
CA VAL A 542 -5.32 -33.85 11.14
C VAL A 542 -4.05 -33.61 11.95
N PHE A 543 -4.05 -32.67 12.88
CA PHE A 543 -2.89 -32.39 13.75
C PHE A 543 -2.51 -33.62 14.59
N ASN A 544 -3.49 -34.27 15.21
CA ASN A 544 -3.24 -35.46 16.02
C ASN A 544 -2.70 -36.61 15.16
N TRP A 545 -3.25 -36.79 13.95
CA TRP A 545 -2.72 -37.78 13.02
C TRP A 545 -1.26 -37.49 12.64
N LEU A 546 -0.92 -36.24 12.33
CA LEU A 546 0.48 -35.83 12.08
C LEU A 546 1.37 -36.14 13.30
N GLY A 547 0.91 -35.82 14.51
CA GLY A 547 1.60 -36.11 15.76
C GLY A 547 1.85 -37.61 15.99
N GLU A 548 0.88 -38.46 15.67
CA GLU A 548 1.01 -39.92 15.77
C GLU A 548 1.93 -40.51 14.71
N GLN A 549 1.83 -40.04 13.46
CA GLN A 549 2.62 -40.58 12.36
C GLN A 549 4.08 -40.19 12.45
N PHE A 550 4.37 -38.94 12.82
CA PHE A 550 5.72 -38.38 12.74
C PHE A 550 6.34 -38.07 14.11
N GLY A 551 5.52 -37.66 15.09
CA GLY A 551 6.01 -37.28 16.42
C GLY A 551 6.01 -38.42 17.46
N GLY A 552 5.42 -39.56 17.13
CA GLY A 552 5.18 -40.69 18.04
C GLY A 552 4.10 -40.43 19.12
N THR A 553 3.93 -39.20 19.60
CA THR A 553 2.81 -38.80 20.48
C THR A 553 2.40 -37.36 20.17
N PRO A 554 1.10 -37.08 19.97
CA PRO A 554 0.62 -35.72 19.78
C PRO A 554 0.92 -34.84 21.01
N ASP A 555 1.63 -33.74 20.78
CA ASP A 555 1.87 -32.70 21.79
C ASP A 555 1.58 -31.33 21.18
N ALA A 556 0.51 -30.71 21.67
CA ALA A 556 0.07 -29.39 21.23
C ALA A 556 0.76 -28.22 21.97
N SER A 557 1.67 -28.52 22.90
CA SER A 557 2.51 -27.51 23.53
C SER A 557 3.38 -26.81 22.48
N THR A 558 3.79 -25.57 22.74
CA THR A 558 4.66 -24.82 21.82
C THR A 558 5.91 -25.62 21.42
N GLU A 559 6.55 -26.30 22.38
CA GLU A 559 7.73 -27.14 22.11
C GLU A 559 7.35 -28.43 21.36
N GLY A 560 6.21 -29.04 21.68
CA GLY A 560 5.68 -30.20 20.97
C GLY A 560 5.42 -29.93 19.48
N VAL A 561 4.77 -28.81 19.19
CA VAL A 561 4.47 -28.36 17.81
C VAL A 561 5.76 -28.03 17.05
N LYS A 562 6.73 -27.39 17.72
CA LYS A 562 8.06 -27.16 17.16
C LYS A 562 8.77 -28.46 16.82
N ASN A 563 8.77 -29.43 17.72
CA ASN A 563 9.37 -30.75 17.49
C ASN A 563 8.68 -31.50 16.35
N LEU A 564 7.34 -31.44 16.28
CA LEU A 564 6.56 -32.07 15.23
C LEU A 564 6.95 -31.54 13.84
N SER A 565 7.16 -30.24 13.69
CA SER A 565 7.57 -29.66 12.42
C SER A 565 8.94 -30.18 11.92
N GLY A 566 9.87 -30.41 12.85
CA GLY A 566 11.16 -31.05 12.54
C GLY A 566 11.01 -32.52 12.19
N ALA A 567 10.18 -33.25 12.94
CA ALA A 567 9.92 -34.67 12.72
C ALA A 567 9.25 -34.95 11.36
N ILE A 568 8.29 -34.10 10.94
CA ILE A 568 7.67 -34.20 9.61
C ILE A 568 8.72 -34.04 8.51
N ILE A 569 9.58 -33.02 8.62
CA ILE A 569 10.65 -32.80 7.64
C ILE A 569 11.64 -33.96 7.65
N GLU A 570 12.06 -34.41 8.82
CA GLU A 570 12.98 -35.54 8.97
C GLU A 570 12.41 -36.79 8.34
N GLU A 571 11.27 -37.28 8.80
CA GLU A 571 10.78 -38.59 8.39
C GLU A 571 10.25 -38.60 6.95
N ALA A 572 9.52 -37.56 6.53
CA ALA A 572 8.92 -37.55 5.19
C ALA A 572 9.96 -37.32 4.08
N TRP A 573 11.08 -36.66 4.37
CA TRP A 573 12.06 -36.25 3.37
C TRP A 573 13.41 -36.97 3.45
N THR A 574 13.70 -37.69 4.55
CA THR A 574 14.87 -38.57 4.68
C THR A 574 15.11 -39.48 3.46
N PRO A 575 14.08 -40.10 2.83
CA PRO A 575 14.30 -40.95 1.66
C PRO A 575 15.02 -40.27 0.49
N PHE A 576 14.95 -38.94 0.37
CA PHE A 576 15.60 -38.17 -0.69
C PHE A 576 17.03 -37.70 -0.34
N PHE A 577 17.43 -37.86 0.93
CA PHE A 577 18.76 -37.48 1.44
C PHE A 577 19.61 -38.68 1.89
N GLY A 578 19.09 -39.91 1.83
CA GLY A 578 19.82 -41.11 2.23
C GLY A 578 20.94 -41.53 1.26
N ASP A 579 21.83 -42.40 1.73
CA ASP A 579 23.01 -42.90 0.98
C ASP A 579 22.68 -43.47 -0.41
N SER A 580 21.48 -44.07 -0.56
CA SER A 580 21.01 -44.60 -1.84
C SER A 580 20.49 -43.51 -2.78
N ALA A 581 19.88 -42.44 -2.25
CA ALA A 581 19.35 -41.31 -3.02
C ALA A 581 20.47 -40.41 -3.54
N LEU A 582 21.51 -40.22 -2.72
CA LEU A 582 22.68 -39.41 -3.06
C LEU A 582 23.81 -40.22 -3.70
N GLN A 583 23.53 -41.44 -4.17
CA GLN A 583 24.53 -42.26 -4.84
C GLN A 583 25.05 -41.55 -6.10
N GLY A 584 26.35 -41.24 -6.13
CA GLY A 584 26.98 -40.46 -7.21
C GLY A 584 27.12 -38.96 -6.90
N ALA A 585 26.56 -38.47 -5.80
CA ALA A 585 26.83 -37.14 -5.28
C ALA A 585 28.25 -37.03 -4.69
N ASP A 586 28.78 -35.81 -4.68
CA ASP A 586 30.00 -35.51 -3.92
C ASP A 586 29.59 -35.19 -2.47
N LEU A 587 29.66 -36.21 -1.61
CA LEU A 587 29.21 -36.12 -0.23
C LEU A 587 29.96 -35.04 0.58
N GLN A 588 31.25 -34.84 0.33
CA GLN A 588 32.01 -33.77 1.01
C GLN A 588 31.51 -32.38 0.61
N ARG A 589 31.18 -32.22 -0.68
CA ARG A 589 30.63 -30.99 -1.21
C ARG A 589 29.23 -30.72 -0.65
N LEU A 590 28.36 -31.73 -0.57
CA LEU A 590 27.04 -31.62 0.02
C LEU A 590 27.08 -31.31 1.53
N THR A 591 27.91 -32.02 2.31
CA THR A 591 28.06 -31.75 3.75
C THR A 591 28.59 -30.35 4.03
N ALA A 592 29.59 -29.90 3.26
CA ALA A 592 30.09 -28.53 3.36
C ALA A 592 29.00 -27.50 2.97
N MET A 593 28.19 -27.79 1.95
CA MET A 593 27.09 -26.92 1.50
C MET A 593 25.96 -26.82 2.53
N PHE A 594 25.49 -27.94 3.08
CA PHE A 594 24.44 -27.95 4.10
C PHE A 594 24.90 -27.29 5.41
N GLY A 595 26.17 -27.46 5.78
CA GLY A 595 26.71 -26.74 6.91
C GLY A 595 26.77 -25.24 6.71
N LEU A 596 27.09 -24.76 5.50
CA LEU A 596 27.13 -23.32 5.21
C LEU A 596 25.74 -22.66 5.28
N ILE A 597 24.74 -23.27 4.64
CA ILE A 597 23.36 -22.76 4.61
C ILE A 597 22.79 -22.67 6.02
N ASN A 598 22.92 -23.75 6.79
CA ASN A 598 22.25 -23.84 8.09
C ASN A 598 23.02 -23.11 9.19
N THR A 599 24.34 -22.94 9.06
CA THR A 599 25.12 -22.08 9.97
C THR A 599 24.70 -20.61 9.83
N ALA A 600 24.53 -20.10 8.59
CA ALA A 600 24.10 -18.73 8.35
C ALA A 600 22.69 -18.43 8.89
N VAL A 601 21.77 -19.40 8.77
CA VAL A 601 20.41 -19.26 9.30
C VAL A 601 20.38 -19.43 10.83
N ALA A 602 21.14 -20.36 11.42
CA ALA A 602 21.15 -20.61 12.86
C ALA A 602 21.84 -19.51 13.70
N PHE A 603 22.90 -18.87 13.19
CA PHE A 603 23.66 -17.85 13.93
C PHE A 603 22.85 -16.59 14.24
N ASN A 604 21.85 -16.24 13.43
CA ASN A 604 21.07 -15.01 13.62
C ASN A 604 19.92 -15.18 14.65
N ASP A 605 19.44 -16.41 14.85
CA ASP A 605 18.43 -16.75 15.88
C ASP A 605 19.06 -17.23 17.21
N GLY A 606 20.38 -17.05 17.36
CA GLY A 606 21.11 -17.46 18.57
C GLY A 606 21.20 -18.98 18.78
N ARG A 607 20.99 -19.78 17.73
CA ARG A 607 21.05 -21.25 17.78
C ARG A 607 22.45 -21.75 17.43
N THR A 608 22.97 -22.68 18.23
CA THR A 608 24.28 -23.33 18.03
C THR A 608 24.11 -24.85 18.00
N GLY A 609 24.85 -25.54 17.11
CA GLY A 609 24.75 -27.00 16.90
C GLY A 609 25.47 -27.48 15.63
N ASP A 610 25.44 -28.78 15.36
CA ASP A 610 25.91 -29.37 14.10
C ASP A 610 24.73 -29.60 13.14
N PRO A 611 24.85 -29.24 11.86
CA PRO A 611 23.81 -29.45 10.84
C PRO A 611 23.57 -30.96 10.61
N ASN A 612 22.33 -31.43 10.71
CA ASN A 612 22.00 -32.83 10.43
C ASN A 612 21.70 -33.02 8.93
N ILE A 613 22.63 -33.69 8.23
CA ILE A 613 22.58 -33.92 6.78
C ILE A 613 21.34 -34.73 6.38
N ASN A 614 20.81 -35.57 7.27
CA ASN A 614 19.63 -36.40 6.99
C ASN A 614 18.32 -35.61 6.93
N ILE A 615 18.32 -34.35 7.38
CA ILE A 615 17.15 -33.48 7.36
C ILE A 615 17.36 -32.23 6.48
N GLY A 616 18.18 -32.35 5.43
CA GLY A 616 18.55 -31.20 4.59
C GLY A 616 19.49 -30.19 5.28
N GLY A 617 20.16 -30.62 6.34
CA GLY A 617 21.12 -29.82 7.10
C GLY A 617 20.54 -28.99 8.26
N ALA A 618 19.23 -29.06 8.51
CA ALA A 618 18.64 -28.37 9.65
C ALA A 618 19.25 -28.83 11.00
N TYR A 619 19.21 -27.93 11.99
CA TYR A 619 19.79 -28.15 13.31
C TYR A 619 18.76 -28.86 14.19
N ILE A 620 19.06 -30.08 14.61
CA ILE A 620 18.31 -30.78 15.67
C ILE A 620 19.12 -30.64 16.96
N LYS A 621 18.44 -30.34 18.08
CA LYS A 621 19.08 -30.32 19.40
C LYS A 621 19.43 -31.71 19.90
#